data_AF-A0A414W6D8-F1
#
_entry.id   AF-A0A414W6D8-F1
#
_cell.length_a   1.000
_cell.length_b   1.000
_cell.length_c   1.000
_cell.angle_alpha   90.00
_cell.angle_beta   90.00
_cell.angle_gamma   90.00
#
_symmetry.space_group_name_H-M   'P 1'
#
loop_
_entity.id
_entity.type
_entity.pdbx_description
1 polymer ?
#
loop_
_entity_poly.entity_id
_entity_poly.type
_entity_poly.pdbx_seq_one_letter_code
_entity_poly.pdbx_strand_id
1 'polypeptide(L)'
;MGLFDKKNCDICGEKIGLLGNRKLDDGNLCKNCASKLSPWFEERRHSTVEDIKRQLEYREKNKNAVRSFSITREFSADRYHVFIDDNKGLFAVAFNMSEQDNPDIVPLSAITSCRLDIDEQRVEEEYKDQDGESRSYVPPRYNYSYDYKIKLGVNTPWFDDMDFKLNTFSVKDHERAKMMNYEQLANQIITALTGAPAPAPVYSNGMMNQCYPQQGNMMNQGYPQQGNMMNQGYPQQGNMMNQGYPQQGGMMNQGYHQQGGMMNQGYPQQGGMMNQGYPQQGGMINQGYPQQGNMMNQGYQQQGGMMNQNTPQQASGDTWVCACGATNTGAFCEYCGSPKP
;
A
#
# COMPACT_ATOMS: atom_id res chain seq x y z
N MET A 1 -15.47 27.67 -46.82
CA MET A 1 -14.36 27.19 -45.98
C MET A 1 -14.93 26.12 -45.07
N GLY A 2 -14.36 24.90 -45.13
CA GLY A 2 -14.97 23.70 -44.57
C GLY A 2 -14.89 23.62 -43.04
N LEU A 3 -15.84 22.91 -42.44
CA LEU A 3 -16.17 22.85 -41.00
C LEU A 3 -15.06 22.33 -40.06
N PHE A 4 -13.85 22.06 -40.55
CA PHE A 4 -12.71 21.58 -39.77
C PHE A 4 -11.40 22.02 -40.40
N ASP A 5 -10.89 23.20 -40.00
CA ASP A 5 -9.53 23.58 -40.37
C ASP A 5 -8.54 22.55 -39.80
N LYS A 6 -7.76 21.91 -40.69
CA LYS A 6 -6.74 20.95 -40.32
C LYS A 6 -5.69 21.68 -39.48
N LYS A 7 -5.55 21.29 -38.21
CA LYS A 7 -4.57 21.85 -37.29
C LYS A 7 -3.26 21.09 -37.42
N ASN A 8 -2.14 21.81 -37.33
CA ASN A 8 -0.82 21.21 -37.23
C ASN A 8 -0.36 21.28 -35.78
N CYS A 9 0.52 20.36 -35.40
CA CYS A 9 1.17 20.37 -34.10
C CYS A 9 2.25 21.44 -34.07
N ASP A 10 2.20 22.34 -33.09
CA ASP A 10 3.18 23.42 -32.94
C ASP A 10 4.52 22.94 -32.33
N ILE A 11 4.62 21.64 -32.03
CA ILE A 11 5.85 20.97 -31.57
C ILE A 11 6.55 20.21 -32.71
N CYS A 12 5.83 19.36 -33.43
CA CYS A 12 6.44 18.51 -34.47
C CYS A 12 6.07 18.90 -35.91
N GLY A 13 5.15 19.84 -36.11
CA GLY A 13 4.67 20.26 -37.43
C GLY A 13 3.71 19.28 -38.11
N GLU A 14 3.53 18.07 -37.57
CA GLU A 14 2.63 17.06 -38.16
C GLU A 14 1.16 17.48 -38.09
N LYS A 15 0.37 17.02 -39.06
CA LYS A 15 -1.09 17.23 -39.08
C LYS A 15 -1.75 16.48 -37.93
N ILE A 16 -2.61 17.17 -37.20
CA ILE A 16 -3.38 16.58 -36.11
C ILE A 16 -4.71 16.06 -36.64
N GLY A 17 -4.98 14.78 -36.39
CA GLY A 17 -6.26 14.15 -36.67
C GLY A 17 -7.38 14.61 -35.73
N LEU A 18 -8.62 14.27 -36.07
CA LEU A 18 -9.83 14.76 -35.39
C LEU A 18 -9.86 14.51 -33.86
N LEU A 19 -9.27 13.40 -33.42
CA LEU A 19 -9.33 12.92 -32.01
C LEU A 19 -7.99 13.03 -31.27
N GLY A 20 -7.04 13.81 -31.79
CA GLY A 20 -5.68 13.87 -31.24
C GLY A 20 -5.21 15.27 -30.82
N ASN A 21 -6.07 16.28 -30.94
CA ASN A 21 -5.69 17.65 -30.62
C ASN A 21 -5.85 17.96 -29.14
N ARG A 22 -4.75 18.34 -28.50
CA ARG A 22 -4.77 19.04 -27.23
C ARG A 22 -4.51 20.52 -27.50
N LYS A 23 -5.50 21.36 -27.19
CA LYS A 23 -5.36 22.82 -27.28
C LYS A 23 -4.45 23.30 -26.14
N LEU A 24 -3.45 24.10 -26.50
CA LEU A 24 -2.57 24.86 -25.60
C LEU A 24 -3.06 26.31 -25.55
N ASP A 25 -2.48 27.13 -24.69
CA ASP A 25 -2.85 28.55 -24.58
C ASP A 25 -2.52 29.34 -25.86
N ASP A 26 -1.41 29.02 -26.51
CA ASP A 26 -0.90 29.69 -27.72
C ASP A 26 -0.65 28.71 -28.90
N GLY A 27 -1.21 27.49 -28.85
CA GLY A 27 -0.98 26.49 -29.90
C GLY A 27 -1.76 25.18 -29.79
N ASN A 28 -1.30 24.18 -30.50
CA ASN A 28 -1.88 22.85 -30.62
C ASN A 28 -0.82 21.76 -30.44
N LEU A 29 -1.16 20.73 -29.68
CA LEU A 29 -0.29 19.62 -29.35
C LEU A 29 -0.91 18.30 -29.84
N CYS A 30 -0.15 17.52 -30.61
CA CYS A 30 -0.59 16.20 -31.04
C CYS A 30 -0.43 15.14 -29.93
N LYS A 31 -1.20 14.06 -30.02
CA LYS A 31 -1.12 12.90 -29.12
C LYS A 31 0.31 12.34 -28.96
N ASN A 32 1.09 12.27 -30.03
CA ASN A 32 2.44 11.67 -30.01
C ASN A 32 3.46 12.53 -29.25
N CYS A 33 3.36 13.85 -29.36
CA CYS A 33 4.18 14.75 -28.54
C CYS A 33 3.69 14.76 -27.10
N ALA A 34 2.37 14.74 -26.88
CA ALA A 34 1.78 14.67 -25.55
C ALA A 34 2.18 13.39 -24.79
N SER A 35 2.33 12.25 -25.45
CA SER A 35 2.72 10.98 -24.81
C SER A 35 4.18 10.94 -24.36
N LYS A 36 5.02 11.89 -24.81
CA LYS A 36 6.43 11.99 -24.38
C LYS A 36 6.60 12.79 -23.09
N LEU A 37 5.60 13.59 -22.73
CA LEU A 37 5.61 14.39 -21.51
C LEU A 37 5.51 13.49 -20.27
N SER A 38 5.98 13.99 -19.13
CA SER A 38 5.88 13.27 -17.84
C SER A 38 4.43 12.91 -17.55
N PRO A 39 4.10 11.70 -17.09
CA PRO A 39 2.76 11.35 -16.65
C PRO A 39 2.24 12.28 -15.54
N TRP A 40 3.13 12.82 -14.70
CA TRP A 40 2.82 13.71 -13.57
C TRP A 40 2.59 15.17 -13.97
N PHE A 41 2.93 15.54 -15.20
CA PHE A 41 2.71 16.90 -15.70
C PHE A 41 1.21 17.12 -15.98
N GLU A 42 0.45 17.66 -15.02
CA GLU A 42 -1.02 17.76 -15.11
C GLU A 42 -1.54 19.06 -15.76
N GLU A 43 -0.81 20.18 -15.67
CA GLU A 43 -1.24 21.50 -16.17
C GLU A 43 -1.20 21.70 -17.70
N ARG A 44 -1.37 20.63 -18.46
CA ARG A 44 -1.12 20.61 -19.91
C ARG A 44 -2.12 21.44 -20.73
N ARG A 45 -3.26 21.82 -20.17
CA ARG A 45 -4.31 22.59 -20.87
C ARG A 45 -4.11 24.10 -20.80
N HIS A 46 -3.28 24.56 -19.86
CA HIS A 46 -2.87 25.96 -19.68
C HIS A 46 -1.37 26.16 -19.92
N SER A 47 -0.73 25.19 -20.57
CA SER A 47 0.66 25.30 -20.99
C SER A 47 0.73 26.06 -22.31
N THR A 48 1.77 26.87 -22.46
CA THR A 48 2.20 27.42 -23.75
C THR A 48 3.00 26.38 -24.55
N VAL A 49 3.17 26.61 -25.85
CA VAL A 49 4.07 25.84 -26.71
C VAL A 49 5.48 25.79 -26.15
N GLU A 50 5.95 26.90 -25.57
CA GLU A 50 7.27 26.96 -24.96
C GLU A 50 7.37 26.12 -23.68
N ASP A 51 6.34 26.10 -22.84
CA ASP A 51 6.30 25.23 -21.66
C ASP A 51 6.40 23.75 -22.06
N ILE A 52 5.69 23.35 -23.13
CA ILE A 52 5.76 21.99 -23.67
C ILE A 52 7.18 21.67 -24.17
N LYS A 53 7.85 22.60 -24.86
CA LYS A 53 9.23 22.40 -25.32
C LYS A 53 10.20 22.21 -24.16
N ARG A 54 10.13 23.07 -23.13
CA ARG A 54 11.01 22.94 -21.96
C ARG A 54 10.76 21.64 -21.20
N GLN A 55 9.50 21.20 -21.11
CA GLN A 55 9.16 19.91 -20.49
C GLN A 55 9.76 18.74 -21.31
N LEU A 56 9.65 18.76 -22.64
CA LEU A 56 10.27 17.74 -23.50
C LEU A 56 11.81 17.72 -23.38
N GLU A 57 12.44 18.88 -23.25
CA GLU A 57 13.88 18.97 -22.99
C GLU A 57 14.24 18.35 -21.63
N TYR A 58 13.45 18.63 -20.59
CA TYR A 58 13.58 17.95 -19.30
C TYR A 58 13.48 16.43 -19.45
N ARG A 59 12.50 15.94 -20.22
CA ARG A 59 12.32 14.49 -20.45
C ARG A 59 13.51 13.85 -21.15
N GLU A 60 14.12 14.55 -22.11
CA GLU A 60 15.33 14.05 -22.77
C GLU A 60 16.52 13.99 -21.80
N LYS A 61 16.68 15.00 -20.93
CA LYS A 61 17.70 14.99 -19.86
C LYS A 61 17.44 13.87 -18.85
N ASN A 62 16.17 13.63 -18.49
CA ASN A 62 15.76 12.61 -17.53
C ASN A 62 16.13 11.18 -17.98
N LYS A 63 16.20 10.90 -19.29
CA LYS A 63 16.68 9.60 -19.79
C LYS A 63 18.09 9.26 -19.27
N ASN A 64 18.97 10.24 -19.15
CA ASN A 64 20.30 10.02 -18.58
C ASN A 64 20.22 9.70 -17.08
N ALA A 65 19.29 10.33 -16.36
CA ALA A 65 19.02 10.01 -14.95
C ALA A 65 18.54 8.56 -14.82
N VAL A 66 17.57 8.13 -15.66
CA VAL A 66 17.06 6.75 -15.71
C VAL A 66 18.18 5.75 -15.98
N ARG A 67 19.02 5.98 -17.00
CA ARG A 67 20.18 5.10 -17.31
C ARG A 67 21.17 4.99 -16.15
N SER A 68 21.29 6.04 -15.35
CA SER A 68 22.23 6.08 -14.22
C SER A 68 21.61 5.58 -12.91
N PHE A 69 20.29 5.39 -12.85
CA PHE A 69 19.58 5.06 -11.63
C PHE A 69 19.92 3.64 -11.17
N SER A 70 20.32 3.49 -9.91
CA SER A 70 20.65 2.20 -9.31
C SER A 70 19.57 1.81 -8.31
N ILE A 71 18.77 0.80 -8.64
CA ILE A 71 17.71 0.33 -7.74
C ILE A 71 18.36 -0.33 -6.52
N THR A 72 18.30 0.33 -5.36
CA THR A 72 18.71 -0.22 -4.06
C THR A 72 17.54 -0.81 -3.29
N ARG A 73 16.34 -0.25 -3.47
CA ARG A 73 15.08 -0.74 -2.92
C ARG A 73 13.97 -0.63 -3.94
N GLU A 74 13.04 -1.57 -3.88
CA GLU A 74 11.85 -1.61 -4.71
C GLU A 74 10.65 -2.02 -3.87
N PHE A 75 9.54 -1.31 -4.04
CA PHE A 75 8.25 -1.63 -3.45
C PHE A 75 7.22 -1.80 -4.56
N SER A 76 6.87 -3.04 -4.85
CA SER A 76 6.01 -3.40 -5.98
C SER A 76 4.54 -3.43 -5.53
N ALA A 77 3.73 -2.49 -6.03
CA ALA A 77 2.28 -2.61 -6.00
C ALA A 77 1.77 -3.28 -7.28
N ASP A 78 0.46 -3.45 -7.45
CA ASP A 78 -0.09 -4.22 -8.59
C ASP A 78 0.32 -3.66 -9.96
N ARG A 79 0.45 -2.33 -10.06
CA ARG A 79 0.79 -1.63 -11.31
C ARG A 79 1.92 -0.63 -11.16
N TYR A 80 1.95 0.13 -10.08
CA TYR A 80 3.01 1.09 -9.83
C TYR A 80 3.98 0.53 -8.81
N HIS A 81 5.26 0.67 -9.10
CA HIS A 81 6.35 0.32 -8.22
C HIS A 81 7.03 1.62 -7.78
N VAL A 82 7.53 1.63 -6.54
CA VAL A 82 8.41 2.69 -6.04
C VAL A 82 9.84 2.17 -6.05
N PHE A 83 10.68 2.79 -6.86
CA PHE A 83 12.10 2.49 -6.95
C PHE A 83 12.88 3.55 -6.20
N ILE A 84 13.87 3.14 -5.40
CA ILE A 84 14.74 4.05 -4.66
C ILE A 84 16.20 3.73 -5.00
N ASP A 85 17.00 4.78 -5.17
CA ASP A 85 18.46 4.76 -5.24
C ASP A 85 18.98 5.50 -4.00
N ASP A 86 19.23 4.74 -2.93
CA ASP A 86 19.71 5.27 -1.65
C ASP A 86 21.12 5.88 -1.77
N ASN A 87 21.92 5.41 -2.73
CA ASN A 87 23.28 5.92 -2.92
C ASN A 87 23.27 7.36 -3.43
N LYS A 88 22.25 7.73 -4.21
CA LYS A 88 22.10 9.06 -4.81
C LYS A 88 20.99 9.88 -4.17
N GLY A 89 20.21 9.30 -3.26
CA GLY A 89 19.04 9.93 -2.66
C GLY A 89 17.96 10.24 -3.71
N LEU A 90 17.71 9.32 -4.64
CA LEU A 90 16.73 9.48 -5.72
C LEU A 90 15.61 8.44 -5.60
N PHE A 91 14.45 8.75 -6.15
CA PHE A 91 13.34 7.80 -6.30
C PHE A 91 12.61 7.99 -7.63
N ALA A 92 11.82 6.99 -7.99
CA ALA A 92 10.90 7.02 -9.11
C ALA A 92 9.64 6.22 -8.79
N VAL A 93 8.49 6.63 -9.34
CA VAL A 93 7.24 5.89 -9.29
C VAL A 93 6.85 5.50 -10.72
N ALA A 94 6.82 4.20 -11.02
CA ALA A 94 6.63 3.73 -12.39
C ALA A 94 6.17 2.27 -12.46
N PHE A 95 5.62 1.86 -13.61
CA PHE A 95 5.40 0.44 -13.90
C PHE A 95 6.72 -0.30 -14.16
N ASN A 96 7.68 0.35 -14.79
CA ASN A 96 8.97 -0.24 -15.14
C ASN A 96 10.08 0.82 -15.19
N MET A 97 11.32 0.40 -14.93
CA MET A 97 12.53 1.22 -15.01
C MET A 97 13.20 1.01 -16.37
N SER A 98 12.70 1.70 -17.40
CA SER A 98 13.28 1.67 -18.75
C SER A 98 13.44 3.07 -19.34
N GLU A 99 14.41 3.25 -20.23
CA GLU A 99 14.57 4.52 -20.96
C GLU A 99 13.38 4.81 -21.89
N GLN A 100 12.71 3.76 -22.38
CA GLN A 100 11.53 3.90 -23.22
C GLN A 100 10.35 4.48 -22.43
N ASP A 101 10.11 3.97 -21.23
CA ASP A 101 9.06 4.47 -20.32
C ASP A 101 9.48 5.80 -19.69
N ASN A 102 10.79 6.00 -19.53
CA ASN A 102 11.44 7.20 -19.02
C ASN A 102 10.77 7.67 -17.71
N PRO A 103 10.76 6.88 -16.63
CA PRO A 103 10.12 7.32 -15.39
C PRO A 103 10.80 8.57 -14.83
N ASP A 104 10.03 9.53 -14.30
CA ASP A 104 10.61 10.75 -13.73
C ASP A 104 11.47 10.41 -12.51
N ILE A 105 12.76 10.75 -12.59
CA ILE A 105 13.71 10.53 -11.50
C ILE A 105 13.74 11.79 -10.65
N VAL A 106 13.35 11.65 -9.38
CA VAL A 106 13.14 12.77 -8.47
C VAL A 106 14.03 12.59 -7.23
N PRO A 107 14.65 13.66 -6.69
CA PRO A 107 15.35 13.57 -5.42
C PRO A 107 14.40 13.24 -4.26
N LEU A 108 14.81 12.36 -3.35
CA LEU A 108 14.07 12.10 -2.10
C LEU A 108 13.86 13.39 -1.29
N SER A 109 14.81 14.33 -1.35
CA SER A 109 14.71 15.64 -0.70
C SER A 109 13.63 16.55 -1.28
N ALA A 110 13.08 16.23 -2.46
CA ALA A 110 11.96 16.97 -3.04
C ALA A 110 10.62 16.56 -2.44
N ILE A 111 10.53 15.48 -1.68
CA ILE A 111 9.29 15.00 -1.09
C ILE A 111 8.82 15.99 -0.01
N THR A 112 7.60 16.49 -0.16
CA THR A 112 6.97 17.43 0.79
C THR A 112 5.94 16.75 1.68
N SER A 113 5.32 15.67 1.20
CA SER A 113 4.39 14.85 1.97
C SER A 113 4.24 13.45 1.36
N CYS A 114 3.98 12.44 2.18
CA CYS A 114 3.63 11.10 1.69
C CYS A 114 2.65 10.47 2.69
N ARG A 115 1.45 10.11 2.23
CA ARG A 115 0.42 9.49 3.08
C ARG A 115 -0.40 8.45 2.33
N LEU A 116 -0.95 7.51 3.09
CA LEU A 116 -1.96 6.59 2.60
C LEU A 116 -3.33 7.29 2.59
N ASP A 117 -4.08 7.06 1.52
CA ASP A 117 -5.45 7.50 1.31
C ASP A 117 -6.27 6.27 0.88
N ILE A 118 -7.34 5.97 1.60
CA ILE A 118 -8.19 4.79 1.34
C ILE A 118 -9.56 5.31 0.90
N ASP A 119 -9.90 5.01 -0.35
CA ASP A 119 -11.17 5.37 -0.96
C ASP A 119 -12.15 4.20 -0.77
N GLU A 120 -13.11 4.38 0.15
CA GLU A 120 -14.15 3.41 0.48
C GLU A 120 -15.40 3.67 -0.37
N GLN A 121 -15.79 2.66 -1.15
CA GLN A 121 -17.06 2.63 -1.85
C GLN A 121 -18.03 1.71 -1.14
N ARG A 122 -19.26 2.18 -0.95
CA ARG A 122 -20.35 1.44 -0.31
C ARG A 122 -21.53 1.30 -1.27
N VAL A 123 -21.99 0.06 -1.47
CA VAL A 123 -23.16 -0.26 -2.32
C VAL A 123 -24.18 -1.02 -1.48
N GLU A 124 -25.43 -0.56 -1.48
CA GLU A 124 -26.52 -1.26 -0.79
C GLU A 124 -26.83 -2.58 -1.49
N GLU A 125 -27.02 -3.64 -0.70
CA GLU A 125 -27.54 -4.90 -1.21
C GLU A 125 -29.07 -4.81 -1.30
N GLU A 126 -29.59 -5.21 -2.45
CA GLU A 126 -31.01 -5.36 -2.70
C GLU A 126 -31.32 -6.82 -3.03
N TYR A 127 -32.55 -7.25 -2.75
CA TYR A 127 -33.07 -8.53 -3.21
C TYR A 127 -34.25 -8.32 -4.16
N LYS A 128 -34.56 -9.33 -4.95
CA LYS A 128 -35.76 -9.36 -5.79
C LYS A 128 -36.90 -10.01 -5.01
N ASP A 129 -38.01 -9.31 -4.88
CA ASP A 129 -39.23 -9.87 -4.27
C ASP A 129 -39.95 -10.83 -5.23
N GLN A 130 -41.11 -11.35 -4.81
CA GLN A 130 -41.90 -12.30 -5.60
C GLN A 130 -42.39 -11.71 -6.93
N ASP A 131 -42.48 -10.38 -7.02
CA ASP A 131 -42.91 -9.64 -8.20
C ASP A 131 -41.71 -9.24 -9.10
N GLY A 132 -40.47 -9.54 -8.67
CA GLY A 132 -39.24 -9.18 -9.39
C GLY A 132 -38.78 -7.73 -9.15
N GLU A 133 -39.41 -7.02 -8.21
CA GLU A 133 -39.05 -5.66 -7.84
C GLU A 133 -37.84 -5.67 -6.90
N SER A 134 -36.96 -4.67 -7.07
CA SER A 134 -35.82 -4.49 -6.16
C SER A 134 -36.30 -3.97 -4.82
N ARG A 135 -35.90 -4.64 -3.73
CA ARG A 135 -36.22 -4.25 -2.36
C ARG A 135 -34.95 -4.22 -1.52
N SER A 136 -34.82 -3.19 -0.68
CA SER A 136 -33.81 -3.12 0.37
C SER A 136 -34.07 -4.16 1.46
N TYR A 137 -33.00 -4.70 2.03
CA TYR A 137 -33.10 -5.46 3.28
C TYR A 137 -33.49 -4.54 4.45
N VAL A 138 -34.10 -5.12 5.49
CA VAL A 138 -34.40 -4.42 6.74
C VAL A 138 -33.76 -5.22 7.90
N PRO A 139 -32.69 -4.72 8.54
CA PRO A 139 -31.97 -3.47 8.23
C PRO A 139 -31.23 -3.53 6.87
N PRO A 140 -30.94 -2.38 6.24
CA PRO A 140 -30.16 -2.33 5.01
C PRO A 140 -28.81 -3.01 5.16
N ARG A 141 -28.40 -3.72 4.11
CA ARG A 141 -27.11 -4.42 4.03
C ARG A 141 -26.25 -3.73 2.99
N TYR A 142 -24.94 -3.74 3.18
CA TYR A 142 -24.01 -3.04 2.31
C TYR A 142 -22.79 -3.91 2.00
N ASN A 143 -22.35 -3.84 0.75
CA ASN A 143 -21.03 -4.30 0.33
C ASN A 143 -20.07 -3.12 0.26
N TYR A 144 -18.87 -3.31 0.79
CA TYR A 144 -17.81 -2.31 0.75
C TYR A 144 -16.69 -2.76 -0.17
N SER A 145 -16.09 -1.80 -0.86
CA SER A 145 -14.85 -2.01 -1.60
C SER A 145 -13.90 -0.84 -1.46
N TYR A 146 -12.61 -1.14 -1.46
CA TYR A 146 -11.56 -0.20 -1.07
C TYR A 146 -10.52 -0.05 -2.19
N ASP A 147 -10.12 1.19 -2.44
CA ASP A 147 -8.99 1.56 -3.28
C ASP A 147 -7.92 2.25 -2.44
N TYR A 148 -6.72 1.68 -2.43
CA TYR A 148 -5.57 2.17 -1.66
C TYR A 148 -4.69 3.03 -2.55
N LYS A 149 -4.50 4.29 -2.17
CA LYS A 149 -3.73 5.30 -2.92
C LYS A 149 -2.63 5.87 -2.04
N ILE A 150 -1.44 6.00 -2.59
CA ILE A 150 -0.40 6.86 -2.01
C ILE A 150 -0.62 8.27 -2.55
N LYS A 151 -0.78 9.21 -1.62
CA LYS A 151 -0.76 10.64 -1.89
C LYS A 151 0.65 11.16 -1.64
N LEU A 152 1.35 11.55 -2.70
CA LEU A 152 2.78 11.89 -2.65
C LEU A 152 2.98 13.29 -3.17
N GLY A 153 3.17 14.25 -2.26
CA GLY A 153 3.55 15.61 -2.62
C GLY A 153 5.05 15.72 -2.84
N VAL A 154 5.43 16.45 -3.88
CA VAL A 154 6.82 16.75 -4.25
C VAL A 154 6.98 18.23 -4.57
N ASN A 155 8.20 18.73 -4.54
CA ASN A 155 8.54 20.08 -4.98
C ASN A 155 9.48 20.00 -6.17
N THR A 156 8.91 19.97 -7.38
CA THR A 156 9.67 19.96 -8.63
C THR A 156 9.24 21.11 -9.54
N PRO A 157 10.05 21.52 -10.52
CA PRO A 157 9.64 22.55 -11.48
C PRO A 157 8.48 22.17 -12.41
N TRP A 158 8.08 20.89 -12.46
CA TRP A 158 7.15 20.37 -13.47
C TRP A 158 5.85 19.82 -12.89
N PHE A 159 5.87 19.38 -11.64
CA PHE A 159 4.72 18.78 -10.95
C PHE A 159 4.95 18.85 -9.44
N ASP A 160 3.86 18.93 -8.70
CA ASP A 160 3.81 19.08 -7.25
C ASP A 160 3.25 17.85 -6.53
N ASP A 161 2.73 16.87 -7.26
CA ASP A 161 2.36 15.57 -6.73
C ASP A 161 2.70 14.41 -7.69
N MET A 162 2.68 13.20 -7.13
CA MET A 162 2.89 11.93 -7.82
C MET A 162 1.95 10.86 -7.24
N ASP A 163 0.64 11.11 -7.28
CA ASP A 163 -0.35 10.20 -6.69
C ASP A 163 -0.49 8.87 -7.47
N PHE A 164 -0.47 7.74 -6.76
CA PHE A 164 -0.63 6.42 -7.41
C PHE A 164 -1.44 5.42 -6.59
N LYS A 165 -2.13 4.52 -7.29
CA LYS A 165 -2.87 3.39 -6.68
C LYS A 165 -1.93 2.22 -6.40
N LEU A 166 -2.14 1.57 -5.26
CA LEU A 166 -1.47 0.32 -4.90
C LEU A 166 -2.17 -0.90 -5.50
N ASN A 167 -3.50 -0.87 -5.59
CA ASN A 167 -4.32 -1.95 -6.11
C ASN A 167 -4.86 -1.64 -7.51
N THR A 168 -4.90 -2.64 -8.40
CA THR A 168 -5.50 -2.51 -9.74
C THR A 168 -7.03 -2.62 -9.67
N PHE A 169 -7.54 -3.59 -8.91
CA PHE A 169 -8.97 -3.80 -8.68
C PHE A 169 -9.33 -3.50 -7.24
N SER A 170 -10.51 -2.89 -7.02
CA SER A 170 -10.98 -2.57 -5.67
C SER A 170 -11.11 -3.82 -4.82
N VAL A 171 -10.58 -3.75 -3.60
CA VAL A 171 -10.53 -4.86 -2.65
C VAL A 171 -11.86 -4.94 -1.93
N LYS A 172 -12.49 -6.11 -1.86
CA LYS A 172 -13.74 -6.28 -1.12
C LYS A 172 -13.47 -6.39 0.38
N ASP A 173 -14.44 -5.99 1.20
CA ASP A 173 -14.34 -6.05 2.66
C ASP A 173 -13.98 -7.43 3.22
N HIS A 174 -14.50 -8.51 2.64
CA HIS A 174 -14.16 -9.86 3.06
C HIS A 174 -12.72 -10.27 2.70
N GLU A 175 -12.02 -9.54 1.84
CA GLU A 175 -10.62 -9.82 1.44
C GLU A 175 -9.60 -9.21 2.43
N ARG A 176 -9.79 -9.49 3.73
CA ARG A 176 -9.00 -8.89 4.83
C ARG A 176 -7.48 -9.02 4.64
N ALA A 177 -7.00 -10.16 4.13
CA ALA A 177 -5.57 -10.36 3.89
C ALA A 177 -5.01 -9.40 2.83
N LYS A 178 -5.76 -9.11 1.77
CA LYS A 178 -5.35 -8.13 0.75
C LYS A 178 -5.32 -6.71 1.32
N MET A 179 -6.33 -6.34 2.10
CA MET A 179 -6.38 -5.05 2.79
C MET A 179 -5.13 -4.85 3.66
N MET A 180 -4.81 -5.83 4.52
CA MET A 180 -3.62 -5.79 5.37
C MET A 180 -2.32 -5.68 4.57
N ASN A 181 -2.20 -6.42 3.45
CA ASN A 181 -1.01 -6.37 2.60
C ASN A 181 -0.81 -4.97 1.99
N TYR A 182 -1.88 -4.31 1.51
CA TYR A 182 -1.76 -2.96 0.95
C TYR A 182 -1.44 -1.91 2.01
N GLU A 183 -2.00 -2.02 3.21
CA GLU A 183 -1.64 -1.14 4.32
C GLU A 183 -0.18 -1.31 4.74
N GLN A 184 0.30 -2.55 4.81
CA GLN A 184 1.72 -2.83 5.12
C GLN A 184 2.65 -2.30 4.03
N LEU A 185 2.33 -2.53 2.76
CA LEU A 185 3.07 -1.99 1.61
C LEU A 185 3.10 -0.46 1.65
N ALA A 186 1.95 0.18 1.90
CA ALA A 186 1.86 1.63 2.01
C ALA A 186 2.77 2.17 3.12
N ASN A 187 2.74 1.53 4.30
CA ASN A 187 3.58 1.90 5.43
C ASN A 187 5.07 1.75 5.13
N GLN A 188 5.46 0.69 4.42
CA GLN A 188 6.83 0.50 3.96
C GLN A 188 7.26 1.60 2.99
N ILE A 189 6.42 1.94 2.01
CA ILE A 189 6.67 3.03 1.05
C ILE A 189 6.82 4.37 1.79
N ILE A 190 5.88 4.72 2.67
CA ILE A 190 5.89 5.99 3.43
C ILE A 190 7.17 6.09 4.25
N THR A 191 7.52 5.03 4.98
CA THR A 191 8.74 4.98 5.79
C THR A 191 9.99 5.12 4.92
N ALA A 192 10.01 4.43 3.79
CA ALA A 192 11.14 4.41 2.87
C ALA A 192 11.41 5.76 2.20
N LEU A 193 10.35 6.50 1.88
CA LEU A 193 10.39 7.78 1.19
C LEU A 193 10.60 8.96 2.14
N THR A 194 10.05 8.91 3.34
CA THR A 194 10.07 10.06 4.28
C THR A 194 11.05 9.90 5.43
N GLY A 195 11.50 8.67 5.72
CA GLY A 195 12.24 8.34 6.95
C GLY A 195 11.41 8.48 8.23
N ALA A 196 10.13 8.89 8.14
CA ALA A 196 9.24 8.95 9.28
C ALA A 196 8.78 7.53 9.66
N PRO A 197 8.61 7.24 10.96
CA PRO A 197 8.00 5.98 11.37
C PRO A 197 6.60 5.88 10.75
N ALA A 198 6.26 4.70 10.25
CA ALA A 198 4.94 4.44 9.69
C ALA A 198 3.84 4.97 10.64
N PRO A 199 2.80 5.66 10.12
CA PRO A 199 1.68 6.04 10.96
C PRO A 199 1.11 4.79 11.63
N ALA A 200 0.72 4.92 12.91
CA ALA A 200 0.08 3.82 13.62
C ALA A 200 -1.06 3.26 12.76
N PRO A 201 -1.23 1.92 12.71
CA PRO A 201 -2.24 1.31 11.85
C PRO A 201 -3.57 2.01 12.10
N VAL A 202 -4.16 2.53 11.04
CA VAL A 202 -5.48 3.18 11.09
C VAL A 202 -6.50 2.06 11.22
N TYR A 203 -6.54 1.44 12.39
CA TYR A 203 -7.76 0.83 12.86
C TYR A 203 -8.74 1.99 13.07
N SER A 204 -9.44 2.35 12.00
CA SER A 204 -10.64 3.14 12.10
C SER A 204 -11.60 2.37 13.01
N ASN A 205 -11.75 2.90 14.21
CA ASN A 205 -12.62 2.42 15.25
C ASN A 205 -14.06 2.37 14.71
N GLY A 206 -14.55 1.19 14.32
CA GLY A 206 -15.90 1.05 13.76
C GLY A 206 -16.42 -0.35 13.42
N MET A 207 -15.59 -1.40 13.39
CA MET A 207 -16.06 -2.76 13.00
C MET A 207 -15.60 -3.89 13.93
N MET A 208 -15.77 -3.69 15.24
CA MET A 208 -15.76 -4.77 16.25
C MET A 208 -16.95 -4.62 17.20
N ASN A 209 -18.17 -4.77 16.66
CA ASN A 209 -19.32 -5.33 17.38
C ASN A 209 -20.53 -5.39 16.43
N GLN A 210 -20.92 -6.60 16.00
CA GLN A 210 -22.31 -6.82 15.63
C GLN A 210 -23.07 -7.28 16.88
N CYS A 211 -24.00 -6.43 17.30
CA CYS A 211 -24.88 -6.53 18.44
C CYS A 211 -25.66 -7.85 18.55
N TYR A 212 -25.62 -8.45 19.75
CA TYR A 212 -26.85 -8.76 20.48
C TYR A 212 -27.12 -7.59 21.44
N PRO A 213 -28.32 -7.00 21.50
CA PRO A 213 -28.61 -5.99 22.50
C PRO A 213 -28.98 -6.69 23.82
N GLN A 214 -28.14 -6.53 24.85
CA GLN A 214 -28.60 -6.61 26.24
C GLN A 214 -28.26 -5.30 26.95
N GLN A 215 -29.32 -4.65 27.44
CA GLN A 215 -29.29 -3.53 28.35
C GLN A 215 -28.49 -3.88 29.60
N GLY A 216 -27.58 -2.99 29.98
CA GLY A 216 -26.91 -3.01 31.27
C GLY A 216 -26.34 -1.64 31.57
N ASN A 217 -27.02 -0.91 32.46
CA ASN A 217 -26.60 0.39 32.98
C ASN A 217 -25.17 0.34 33.53
N MET A 218 -24.35 1.35 33.19
CA MET A 218 -23.39 1.89 34.15
C MET A 218 -23.20 3.39 33.90
N MET A 219 -23.76 4.19 34.82
CA MET A 219 -23.43 5.61 34.97
C MET A 219 -21.99 5.74 35.47
N ASN A 220 -21.28 6.78 35.01
CA ASN A 220 -20.51 7.58 35.94
C ASN A 220 -20.51 9.06 35.50
N GLN A 221 -20.88 9.92 36.45
CA GLN A 221 -21.02 11.37 36.35
C GLN A 221 -19.74 12.06 36.81
N GLY A 222 -19.42 13.22 36.21
CA GLY A 222 -18.41 14.16 36.72
C GLY A 222 -18.18 15.36 35.80
N TYR A 223 -19.02 16.39 35.96
CA TYR A 223 -19.17 17.71 35.30
C TYR A 223 -18.00 18.39 34.54
N PRO A 224 -18.32 19.19 33.48
CA PRO A 224 -17.43 20.18 32.87
C PRO A 224 -17.57 21.57 33.53
N GLN A 225 -16.46 22.32 33.66
CA GLN A 225 -16.51 23.78 33.83
C GLN A 225 -15.85 24.48 32.64
N GLN A 226 -16.58 25.47 32.13
CA GLN A 226 -16.22 26.38 31.05
C GLN A 226 -15.07 27.32 31.45
N GLY A 227 -14.21 27.63 30.48
CA GLY A 227 -13.28 28.75 30.54
C GLY A 227 -12.78 29.09 29.14
N ASN A 228 -13.29 30.18 28.58
CA ASN A 228 -12.87 30.77 27.31
C ASN A 228 -11.43 31.32 27.38
N MET A 229 -10.89 31.57 26.17
CA MET A 229 -9.88 32.58 25.79
C MET A 229 -8.40 32.16 25.64
N MET A 230 -8.05 32.07 24.34
CA MET A 230 -6.94 32.70 23.63
C MET A 230 -5.46 32.45 24.01
N ASN A 231 -4.81 31.89 22.99
CA ASN A 231 -3.40 31.99 22.61
C ASN A 231 -2.91 33.45 22.46
N GLN A 232 -1.77 33.80 23.09
CA GLN A 232 -0.70 34.65 22.53
C GLN A 232 0.43 34.86 23.55
N GLY A 233 1.69 34.69 23.12
CA GLY A 233 2.85 35.26 23.82
C GLY A 233 4.21 34.60 23.55
N TYR A 234 4.97 35.16 22.61
CA TYR A 234 6.45 35.22 22.57
C TYR A 234 6.82 36.64 22.09
N PRO A 235 8.07 37.14 22.18
CA PRO A 235 9.21 36.83 23.07
C PRO A 235 9.81 38.11 23.73
N GLN A 236 10.81 38.00 24.64
CA GLN A 236 12.01 38.88 24.62
C GLN A 236 13.11 38.50 25.64
N GLN A 237 14.34 38.89 25.26
CA GLN A 237 15.67 38.53 25.75
C GLN A 237 16.15 39.32 26.99
N GLY A 238 17.16 38.78 27.69
CA GLY A 238 18.04 39.52 28.61
C GLY A 238 19.25 38.68 29.07
N ASN A 239 20.47 39.18 28.84
CA ASN A 239 21.79 38.51 28.91
C ASN A 239 22.54 38.64 30.26
N MET A 240 23.54 37.74 30.47
CA MET A 240 24.78 37.82 31.30
C MET A 240 24.66 37.80 32.84
N MET A 241 25.56 37.20 33.66
CA MET A 241 27.00 36.89 33.53
C MET A 241 27.49 35.77 34.52
N ASN A 242 28.76 35.38 34.36
CA ASN A 242 29.53 34.23 34.85
C ASN A 242 30.42 34.52 36.10
N GLN A 243 30.85 33.48 36.85
CA GLN A 243 32.08 33.26 37.69
C GLN A 243 31.75 32.55 39.03
N GLY A 244 32.41 31.51 39.56
CA GLY A 244 33.61 30.73 39.23
C GLY A 244 33.73 29.45 40.11
N TYR A 245 34.65 28.52 39.76
CA TYR A 245 35.09 27.28 40.49
C TYR A 245 36.49 27.51 41.14
N PRO A 246 37.24 26.57 41.84
CA PRO A 246 37.09 25.10 42.00
C PRO A 246 37.49 24.45 43.38
N GLN A 247 37.27 23.12 43.55
CA GLN A 247 38.15 22.08 44.18
C GLN A 247 37.41 20.71 44.18
N GLN A 248 37.77 19.70 43.37
CA GLN A 248 38.83 18.65 43.44
C GLN A 248 38.50 17.35 44.22
N GLY A 249 38.56 16.22 43.48
CA GLY A 249 38.79 14.82 43.92
C GLY A 249 37.57 13.87 43.74
N GLY A 250 37.53 12.79 42.94
CA GLY A 250 38.50 12.10 42.08
C GLY A 250 38.42 10.56 42.25
N MET A 251 37.85 9.83 41.27
CA MET A 251 38.05 8.40 40.89
C MET A 251 37.61 7.29 41.90
N MET A 252 37.22 6.04 41.58
CA MET A 252 37.07 5.25 40.34
C MET A 252 36.17 4.01 40.60
N ASN A 253 35.93 3.27 39.52
CA ASN A 253 35.03 2.12 39.28
C ASN A 253 35.68 0.74 39.62
N GLN A 254 34.85 -0.31 39.65
CA GLN A 254 35.09 -1.77 39.45
C GLN A 254 35.25 -2.74 40.65
N GLY A 255 34.49 -3.86 40.57
CA GLY A 255 34.74 -5.14 41.25
C GLY A 255 33.55 -6.13 41.25
N TYR A 256 33.64 -7.22 40.47
CA TYR A 256 32.68 -8.34 40.38
C TYR A 256 32.97 -9.47 41.41
N HIS A 257 31.91 -10.18 41.82
CA HIS A 257 31.72 -11.66 41.98
C HIS A 257 31.16 -12.24 43.31
N GLN A 258 29.94 -12.78 43.18
CA GLN A 258 29.43 -14.14 43.50
C GLN A 258 29.17 -14.66 44.93
N GLN A 259 27.90 -15.13 45.07
CA GLN A 259 27.37 -16.37 45.68
C GLN A 259 26.84 -16.39 47.14
N GLY A 260 25.55 -16.78 47.25
CA GLY A 260 25.09 -17.80 48.19
C GLY A 260 23.86 -17.47 49.05
N GLY A 261 22.72 -18.15 48.81
CA GLY A 261 21.70 -18.41 49.86
C GLY A 261 20.23 -18.18 49.49
N MET A 262 19.55 -19.24 49.03
CA MET A 262 18.08 -19.35 48.97
C MET A 262 17.47 -19.57 50.36
N MET A 263 16.34 -18.93 50.68
CA MET A 263 15.04 -19.56 51.02
C MET A 263 14.07 -18.54 51.60
N ASN A 264 12.83 -18.56 51.09
CA ASN A 264 11.71 -17.77 51.56
C ASN A 264 10.66 -18.73 52.15
N GLN A 265 10.34 -18.57 53.44
CA GLN A 265 9.17 -19.19 54.09
C GLN A 265 8.72 -18.34 55.30
N GLY A 266 7.41 -18.14 55.43
CA GLY A 266 6.75 -17.89 56.72
C GLY A 266 5.47 -17.01 56.73
N TYR A 267 4.31 -17.60 56.32
CA TYR A 267 2.93 -17.62 56.92
C TYR A 267 2.32 -16.43 57.74
N PRO A 268 1.01 -16.47 58.14
CA PRO A 268 -0.23 -17.10 57.59
C PRO A 268 -1.51 -16.18 57.63
N GLN A 269 -2.61 -16.56 56.97
CA GLN A 269 -3.96 -16.65 57.61
C GLN A 269 -5.05 -17.36 56.76
N GLN A 270 -5.88 -18.12 57.48
CA GLN A 270 -7.04 -18.97 57.12
C GLN A 270 -8.26 -18.13 56.68
N GLY A 271 -9.35 -18.60 56.05
CA GLY A 271 -9.88 -19.91 55.68
C GLY A 271 -11.35 -19.72 55.22
N GLY A 272 -11.90 -20.63 54.40
CA GLY A 272 -13.32 -20.61 53.99
C GLY A 272 -13.62 -21.48 52.76
N MET A 273 -14.07 -22.72 52.99
CA MET A 273 -14.46 -23.71 51.98
C MET A 273 -15.85 -23.42 51.39
N MET A 274 -16.04 -23.66 50.09
CA MET A 274 -17.19 -24.41 49.55
C MET A 274 -16.85 -24.99 48.17
N ASN A 275 -17.27 -26.24 47.97
CA ASN A 275 -16.97 -27.14 46.86
C ASN A 275 -18.28 -27.69 46.29
N GLN A 276 -18.46 -27.65 44.96
CA GLN A 276 -19.37 -28.50 44.14
C GLN A 276 -18.73 -28.55 42.72
N GLY A 277 -18.00 -29.60 42.31
CA GLY A 277 -18.44 -30.86 41.65
C GLY A 277 -18.68 -30.65 40.14
N TYR A 278 -18.02 -31.26 39.13
CA TYR A 278 -17.36 -32.57 38.91
C TYR A 278 -16.25 -32.46 37.81
N PRO A 279 -15.37 -33.48 37.64
CA PRO A 279 -14.07 -33.37 36.93
C PRO A 279 -14.01 -34.06 35.55
N GLN A 280 -13.07 -33.65 34.69
CA GLN A 280 -12.49 -34.55 33.67
C GLN A 280 -10.99 -34.30 33.48
N GLN A 281 -10.27 -35.42 33.37
CA GLN A 281 -8.83 -35.61 33.39
C GLN A 281 -8.18 -35.51 31.99
N GLY A 282 -6.86 -35.33 32.02
CA GLY A 282 -5.93 -35.66 30.93
C GLY A 282 -5.32 -34.42 30.31
N GLY A 283 -4.02 -34.15 30.31
CA GLY A 283 -2.85 -34.99 30.52
C GLY A 283 -1.79 -34.41 29.58
N MET A 284 -0.81 -33.67 30.12
CA MET A 284 0.29 -33.13 29.33
C MET A 284 1.23 -34.27 28.93
N ILE A 285 1.43 -34.49 27.63
CA ILE A 285 2.65 -35.11 27.10
C ILE A 285 3.12 -34.31 25.88
N ASN A 286 4.34 -33.79 26.04
CA ASN A 286 5.21 -33.25 25.03
C ASN A 286 6.26 -34.34 24.72
N GLN A 287 6.48 -34.71 23.45
CA GLN A 287 7.80 -35.08 22.87
C GLN A 287 7.69 -35.74 21.48
N GLY A 288 8.53 -35.26 20.56
CA GLY A 288 9.40 -36.12 19.74
C GLY A 288 9.00 -36.44 18.29
N TYR A 289 9.67 -35.78 17.33
CA TYR A 289 9.87 -36.26 15.95
C TYR A 289 10.77 -37.51 15.93
N PRO A 290 10.65 -38.40 14.91
CA PRO A 290 11.61 -38.35 13.79
C PRO A 290 11.04 -38.69 12.39
N GLN A 291 11.87 -38.42 11.38
CA GLN A 291 11.67 -38.53 9.91
C GLN A 291 11.86 -39.94 9.32
N GLN A 292 11.37 -40.09 8.07
CA GLN A 292 11.87 -40.86 6.89
C GLN A 292 11.06 -42.06 6.39
N GLY A 293 10.87 -42.09 5.06
CA GLY A 293 10.64 -43.32 4.27
C GLY A 293 9.89 -43.14 2.94
N ASN A 294 10.62 -43.08 1.81
CA ASN A 294 10.08 -43.27 0.44
C ASN A 294 9.87 -44.76 0.14
N MET A 295 8.78 -45.15 -0.56
CA MET A 295 8.82 -46.20 -1.61
C MET A 295 7.53 -46.29 -2.46
N MET A 296 7.74 -46.70 -3.73
CA MET A 296 6.82 -46.87 -4.88
C MET A 296 5.71 -47.92 -4.71
N ASN A 297 4.66 -47.84 -5.56
CA ASN A 297 4.13 -49.05 -6.23
C ASN A 297 3.49 -48.77 -7.61
N GLN A 298 3.69 -49.73 -8.53
CA GLN A 298 3.23 -49.85 -9.92
C GLN A 298 1.85 -50.55 -10.00
N GLY A 299 1.14 -50.41 -11.14
CA GLY A 299 0.19 -51.45 -11.57
C GLY A 299 -0.92 -51.08 -12.58
N TYR A 300 -0.70 -51.49 -13.84
CA TYR A 300 -1.65 -52.01 -14.85
C TYR A 300 -2.62 -51.14 -15.71
N GLN A 301 -2.58 -51.52 -17.01
CA GLN A 301 -3.40 -51.26 -18.21
C GLN A 301 -4.88 -51.77 -18.09
N GLN A 302 -5.91 -51.49 -18.94
CA GLN A 302 -6.02 -51.20 -20.38
C GLN A 302 -7.49 -50.80 -20.79
N GLN A 303 -7.63 -50.06 -21.91
CA GLN A 303 -8.72 -50.02 -22.93
C GLN A 303 -10.20 -49.61 -22.66
N GLY A 304 -10.67 -48.62 -23.45
CA GLY A 304 -11.91 -48.74 -24.25
C GLY A 304 -12.90 -47.56 -24.24
N GLY A 305 -13.10 -46.91 -25.41
CA GLY A 305 -14.39 -46.26 -25.76
C GLY A 305 -14.39 -44.75 -26.02
N MET A 306 -14.61 -44.34 -27.27
CA MET A 306 -14.93 -42.97 -27.68
C MET A 306 -16.38 -42.61 -27.33
N MET A 307 -16.63 -41.46 -26.69
CA MET A 307 -17.71 -40.53 -27.10
C MET A 307 -17.51 -39.13 -26.49
N ASN A 308 -17.84 -38.15 -27.32
CA ASN A 308 -17.68 -36.71 -27.17
C ASN A 308 -18.94 -36.12 -26.50
N GLN A 309 -18.80 -35.30 -25.44
CA GLN A 309 -19.58 -34.07 -25.24
C GLN A 309 -19.18 -33.26 -24.00
N ASN A 310 -19.16 -31.94 -24.21
CA ASN A 310 -18.80 -30.84 -23.32
C ASN A 310 -19.37 -30.88 -21.89
N THR A 311 -18.49 -30.77 -20.90
CA THR A 311 -18.75 -30.14 -19.59
C THR A 311 -17.40 -29.69 -18.97
N PRO A 312 -17.28 -28.49 -18.38
CA PRO A 312 -16.04 -28.07 -17.73
C PRO A 312 -15.95 -28.73 -16.33
N GLN A 313 -15.28 -29.88 -16.28
CA GLN A 313 -14.88 -30.50 -15.02
C GLN A 313 -13.41 -30.22 -14.72
N GLN A 314 -13.18 -29.79 -13.49
CA GLN A 314 -11.89 -29.66 -12.83
C GLN A 314 -10.99 -30.86 -13.15
N ALA A 315 -9.79 -30.59 -13.66
CA ALA A 315 -8.72 -31.56 -13.78
C ALA A 315 -7.54 -31.13 -12.90
N SER A 316 -7.27 -31.98 -11.90
CA SER A 316 -6.01 -32.08 -11.19
C SER A 316 -4.83 -32.33 -12.15
N GLY A 317 -3.69 -31.67 -11.91
CA GLY A 317 -2.41 -32.39 -11.95
C GLY A 317 -1.24 -31.76 -12.71
N ASP A 318 -1.44 -31.14 -13.87
CA ASP A 318 -0.29 -30.81 -14.74
C ASP A 318 0.04 -29.31 -14.73
N THR A 319 1.07 -28.96 -13.96
CA THR A 319 1.70 -27.65 -14.02
C THR A 319 2.56 -27.52 -15.28
N TRP A 320 2.55 -26.35 -15.93
CA TRP A 320 3.43 -26.03 -17.06
C TRP A 320 4.10 -24.67 -16.85
N VAL A 321 5.32 -24.52 -17.37
CA VAL A 321 6.10 -23.27 -17.27
C VAL A 321 5.89 -22.47 -18.55
N CYS A 322 5.40 -21.24 -18.40
CA CYS A 322 5.23 -20.31 -19.50
C CYS A 322 6.58 -19.70 -19.92
N ALA A 323 6.68 -19.21 -21.15
CA ALA A 323 7.86 -18.49 -21.64
C ALA A 323 8.19 -17.23 -20.80
N CYS A 324 7.23 -16.69 -20.04
CA CYS A 324 7.47 -15.61 -19.07
C CYS A 324 8.04 -16.10 -17.71
N GLY A 325 8.24 -17.41 -17.53
CA GLY A 325 8.79 -18.01 -16.31
C GLY A 325 7.74 -18.47 -15.28
N ALA A 326 6.45 -18.14 -15.47
CA ALA A 326 5.40 -18.51 -14.52
C ALA A 326 4.97 -19.99 -14.64
N THR A 327 4.73 -20.64 -13.51
CA THR A 327 4.13 -21.99 -13.42
C THR A 327 2.61 -21.89 -13.36
N ASN A 328 1.89 -22.55 -14.27
CA ASN A 328 0.43 -22.43 -14.39
C ASN A 328 -0.22 -23.83 -14.46
N THR A 329 -1.48 -23.93 -14.05
CA THR A 329 -2.30 -25.17 -14.11
C THR A 329 -3.47 -25.06 -15.10
N GLY A 330 -3.81 -23.84 -15.54
CA GLY A 330 -4.87 -23.56 -16.51
C GLY A 330 -4.42 -23.59 -17.97
N ALA A 331 -5.37 -23.37 -18.90
CA ALA A 331 -5.11 -23.35 -20.35
C ALA A 331 -4.31 -22.12 -20.82
N PHE A 332 -4.26 -21.07 -19.99
CA PHE A 332 -3.55 -19.83 -20.27
C PHE A 332 -2.64 -19.49 -19.09
N CYS A 333 -1.55 -18.77 -19.36
CA CYS A 333 -0.70 -18.23 -18.32
C CYS A 333 -1.44 -17.14 -17.55
N GLU A 334 -1.51 -17.25 -16.24
CA GLU A 334 -2.21 -16.31 -15.37
C GLU A 334 -1.53 -14.93 -15.32
N TYR A 335 -0.27 -14.84 -15.74
CA TYR A 335 0.53 -13.61 -15.70
C TYR A 335 0.61 -12.89 -17.05
N CYS A 336 0.72 -13.60 -18.18
CA CYS A 336 0.87 -12.98 -19.50
C CYS A 336 -0.23 -13.35 -20.50
N GLY A 337 -1.20 -14.18 -20.12
CA GLY A 337 -2.31 -14.60 -20.97
C GLY A 337 -1.93 -15.52 -22.14
N SER A 338 -0.67 -15.91 -22.28
CA SER A 338 -0.23 -16.81 -23.36
C SER A 338 -0.82 -18.21 -23.18
N PRO A 339 -1.26 -18.88 -24.26
CA PRO A 339 -1.79 -20.25 -24.16
C PRO A 339 -0.68 -21.23 -23.76
N LYS A 340 -1.08 -22.37 -23.17
CA LYS A 340 -0.19 -23.49 -22.88
C LYS A 340 0.52 -23.97 -24.18
N PRO A 341 1.86 -24.20 -24.17
CA PRO A 341 2.62 -24.63 -25.34
C PRO A 341 2.15 -25.94 -25.99
#